data_AF-A0A202E2A7-F1
#
_entry.id   AF-A0A202E2A7-F1
#
_cell.length_a   1.000
_cell.length_b   1.000
_cell.length_c   1.000
_cell.angle_alpha   90.00
_cell.angle_beta   90.00
_cell.angle_gamma   90.00
#
_symmetry.space_group_name_H-M   'P 1'
#
loop_
_entity.id
_entity.type
_entity.pdbx_description
1 polymer ?
#
loop_
_entity_poly.entity_id
_entity_poly.type
_entity_poly.pdbx_seq_one_letter_code
_entity_poly.pdbx_strand_id
1 'polypeptide(L)'
;MPNSDTLEKMEHFETSLTEVVESDLTAFLAGTMTMSGYRQWLFCCENIDTVIERLTGITPNDSPFPIQLEGDQKTSWEYYFSAFNK
;
A
#
# COMPACT_ATOMS: atom_id res chain seq x y z
N MET A 1 -15.61 -4.78 13.73
CA MET A 1 -15.44 -3.41 13.20
C MET A 1 -14.58 -2.63 14.18
N PRO A 2 -13.58 -1.85 13.75
CA PRO A 2 -12.79 -1.00 14.63
C PRO A 2 -13.66 0.09 15.27
N ASN A 3 -13.23 0.65 16.40
CA ASN A 3 -13.86 1.86 16.97
C ASN A 3 -13.43 3.12 16.20
N SER A 4 -14.08 4.25 16.48
CA SER A 4 -13.79 5.55 15.83
C SER A 4 -12.31 5.92 15.87
N ASP A 5 -11.68 5.81 17.04
CA ASP A 5 -10.31 6.23 17.26
C ASP A 5 -9.32 5.34 16.49
N THR A 6 -9.67 4.05 16.33
CA THR A 6 -8.88 3.12 15.53
C THR A 6 -9.06 3.38 14.03
N LEU A 7 -10.27 3.74 13.60
CA LEU A 7 -10.53 4.12 12.20
C LEU A 7 -9.72 5.35 11.81
N GLU A 8 -9.72 6.40 12.63
CA GLU A 8 -8.97 7.62 12.38
C GLU A 8 -7.46 7.35 12.28
N LYS A 9 -6.91 6.51 13.18
CA LYS A 9 -5.50 6.11 13.10
C LYS A 9 -5.19 5.30 11.84
N MET A 10 -6.10 4.42 11.42
CA MET A 10 -5.95 3.66 10.18
C MET A 10 -5.99 4.57 8.94
N GLU A 11 -6.84 5.58 8.93
CA GLU A 11 -6.93 6.57 7.84
C GLU A 11 -5.68 7.45 7.78
N HIS A 12 -5.17 7.89 8.92
CA HIS A 12 -3.92 8.66 8.97
C HIS A 12 -2.73 7.84 8.48
N PHE A 13 -2.69 6.56 8.84
CA PHE A 13 -1.67 5.64 8.36
C PHE A 13 -1.79 5.40 6.86
N GLU A 14 -2.98 5.16 6.33
CA GLU A 14 -3.24 5.05 4.89
C GLU A 14 -2.77 6.28 4.12
N THR A 15 -3.09 7.47 4.62
CA THR A 15 -2.62 8.75 4.05
C THR A 15 -1.09 8.82 4.01
N SER A 16 -0.43 8.37 5.07
CA SER A 16 1.05 8.35 5.12
C SER A 16 1.64 7.38 4.09
N LEU A 17 1.01 6.21 3.92
CA LEU A 17 1.43 5.23 2.91
C LEU A 17 1.29 5.79 1.50
N THR A 18 0.13 6.40 1.18
CA THR A 18 -0.15 6.93 -0.15
C THR A 18 0.73 8.13 -0.49
N GLU A 19 0.95 9.08 0.43
CA GLU A 19 1.84 10.21 0.20
C GLU A 19 3.26 9.80 -0.21
N VAL A 20 3.77 8.72 0.38
CA VAL A 20 5.14 8.23 0.16
C VAL A 20 5.33 7.57 -1.20
N VAL A 21 4.29 6.90 -1.72
CA VAL A 21 4.39 6.10 -2.96
C VAL A 21 3.68 6.72 -4.16
N GLU A 22 2.68 7.57 -3.94
CA GLU A 22 1.90 8.22 -5.01
C GLU A 22 2.44 9.59 -5.42
N SER A 23 3.20 10.28 -4.54
CA SER A 23 3.72 11.64 -4.80
C SER A 23 4.57 11.78 -6.07
N ASP A 24 5.16 10.67 -6.53
CA ASP A 24 5.91 10.59 -7.78
C ASP A 24 5.51 9.38 -8.64
N LEU A 25 4.30 8.85 -8.43
CA LEU A 25 3.72 7.75 -9.20
C LEU A 25 4.49 6.42 -9.12
N THR A 26 5.30 6.21 -8.07
CA THR A 26 5.99 4.92 -7.86
C THR A 26 5.02 3.77 -7.67
N ALA A 27 3.91 4.02 -6.99
CA ALA A 27 2.78 3.11 -6.89
C ALA A 27 1.47 3.90 -6.80
N PHE A 28 0.35 3.20 -6.95
CA PHE A 28 -0.97 3.73 -6.63
C PHE A 28 -1.77 2.73 -5.79
N LEU A 29 -2.59 3.23 -4.87
CA LEU A 29 -3.47 2.41 -4.05
C LEU A 29 -4.59 1.84 -4.92
N ALA A 30 -4.57 0.53 -5.12
CA ALA A 30 -5.55 -0.19 -5.93
C ALA A 30 -6.74 -0.70 -5.10
N GLY A 31 -6.55 -0.88 -3.79
CA GLY A 31 -7.64 -1.28 -2.91
C GLY A 31 -7.25 -1.35 -1.45
N THR A 32 -8.26 -1.21 -0.59
CA THR A 32 -8.13 -1.33 0.85
C THR A 32 -9.15 -2.33 1.35
N MET A 33 -8.71 -3.30 2.16
CA MET A 33 -9.57 -4.33 2.72
C MET A 33 -9.38 -4.38 4.24
N THR A 34 -10.48 -4.54 4.98
CA THR A 34 -10.44 -4.79 6.42
C THR A 34 -11.08 -6.15 6.71
N MET A 35 -10.29 -7.12 7.15
CA MET A 35 -10.76 -8.48 7.41
C MET A 35 -10.01 -9.06 8.62
N SER A 36 -10.68 -9.89 9.43
CA SER A 36 -10.05 -10.70 10.48
C SER A 36 -9.13 -9.92 11.45
N GLY A 37 -9.47 -8.66 11.74
CA GLY A 37 -8.73 -7.82 12.68
C GLY A 37 -7.52 -7.09 12.10
N TYR A 38 -7.28 -7.17 10.79
CA TYR A 38 -6.24 -6.44 10.09
C TYR A 38 -6.80 -5.61 8.93
N ARG A 39 -6.05 -4.59 8.54
CA ARG A 39 -6.29 -3.78 7.34
C ARG A 39 -5.15 -4.03 6.36
N GLN A 40 -5.50 -4.28 5.11
CA GLN A 40 -4.58 -4.53 4.02
C GLN A 40 -4.71 -3.41 2.99
N TRP A 41 -3.58 -2.85 2.58
CA TRP A 41 -3.47 -1.87 1.51
C TRP A 41 -2.77 -2.53 0.33
N LEU A 42 -3.45 -2.57 -0.81
CA LEU A 42 -2.94 -3.17 -2.04
C LEU A 42 -2.45 -2.05 -2.94
N PHE A 43 -1.15 -2.05 -3.24
CA PHE A 43 -0.53 -1.11 -4.16
C PHE A 43 -0.21 -1.80 -5.49
N CYS A 44 -0.54 -1.13 -6.59
CA CYS A 44 -0.04 -1.48 -7.91
C CYS A 44 1.18 -0.62 -8.22
N CYS A 45 2.27 -1.25 -8.64
CA CYS A 45 3.54 -0.59 -8.91
C CYS A 45 4.30 -1.29 -10.05
N GLU A 46 5.23 -0.56 -10.66
CA GLU A 46 6.14 -1.12 -11.67
C GLU A 46 7.33 -1.85 -11.01
N ASN A 47 7.84 -1.30 -9.90
CA ASN A 47 9.00 -1.84 -9.19
C ASN A 47 8.70 -2.04 -7.70
N ILE A 48 8.53 -3.31 -7.31
CA ILE A 48 8.24 -3.70 -5.92
C ILE A 48 9.37 -3.30 -4.98
N ASP A 49 10.63 -3.44 -5.38
CA ASP A 49 11.78 -3.16 -4.51
C ASP A 49 11.83 -1.66 -4.15
N THR A 50 11.57 -0.80 -5.13
CA THR A 50 11.50 0.66 -4.90
C THR A 50 10.36 1.03 -3.96
N VAL A 51 9.20 0.36 -4.07
CA VAL A 51 8.08 0.58 -3.14
C VAL A 51 8.42 0.12 -1.73
N ILE A 52 9.01 -1.07 -1.58
CA ILE A 52 9.41 -1.60 -0.27
C ILE A 52 10.42 -0.67 0.40
N GLU A 53 11.42 -0.19 -0.33
CA GLU A 53 12.42 0.76 0.19
C GLU A 53 11.76 2.02 0.75
N ARG A 54 10.81 2.60 0.01
CA ARG A 54 10.08 3.80 0.42
C ARG A 54 9.20 3.58 1.63
N LEU A 55 8.43 2.49 1.64
CA LEU A 55 7.56 2.13 2.76
C LEU A 55 8.39 1.84 4.02
N THR A 56 9.59 1.28 3.87
CA THR A 56 10.52 1.07 4.99
C THR A 56 11.10 2.38 5.52
N GLY A 57 11.19 3.41 4.66
CA GLY A 57 11.60 4.77 5.02
C GLY A 57 10.57 5.54 5.85
N ILE A 58 9.33 5.05 5.93
CA ILE A 58 8.30 5.60 6.82
C ILE A 58 8.74 5.34 8.25
N THR A 59 9.41 6.33 8.84
CA THR A 59 9.80 6.27 10.24
C THR A 59 8.51 6.26 11.04
N PRO A 60 8.27 5.29 11.93
CA PRO A 60 7.09 5.29 12.77
C PRO A 60 7.30 6.37 13.82
N ASN A 61 7.10 7.64 13.43
CA ASN A 61 7.23 8.74 14.38
C ASN A 61 6.17 8.66 15.47
N ASP A 62 5.08 7.91 15.28
CA ASP A 62 4.04 7.69 16.30
C ASP A 62 3.13 6.44 16.11
N SER A 63 3.46 5.47 15.22
CA SER A 63 2.47 4.43 14.84
C SER A 63 2.62 3.10 15.60
N PRO A 64 1.61 2.63 16.36
CA PRO A 64 1.65 1.39 17.16
C PRO A 64 1.40 0.11 16.36
N PHE A 65 1.36 0.16 15.03
CA PHE A 65 0.93 -0.97 14.21
C PHE A 65 2.11 -1.69 13.56
N PRO A 66 2.34 -2.99 13.86
CA PRO A 66 3.28 -3.78 13.09
C PRO A 66 2.75 -3.91 11.66
N ILE A 67 3.53 -3.45 10.68
CA ILE A 67 3.25 -3.66 9.27
C ILE A 67 3.99 -4.88 8.75
N GLN A 68 3.32 -5.65 7.90
CA GLN A 68 3.90 -6.74 7.12
C GLN A 68 3.80 -6.35 5.65
N LEU A 69 4.93 -6.38 4.95
CA LEU A 69 5.00 -6.10 3.53
C LEU A 69 5.11 -7.42 2.77
N GLU A 70 4.23 -7.61 1.79
CA GLU A 70 4.24 -8.74 0.87
C GLU A 70 4.22 -8.21 -0.56
N GLY A 71 5.15 -8.67 -1.39
CA GLY A 71 5.23 -8.33 -2.81
C GLY A 71 5.02 -9.58 -3.65
N ASP A 72 4.12 -9.50 -4.65
CA ASP A 72 3.87 -10.58 -5.60
C ASP A 72 4.12 -10.07 -7.03
N GLN A 73 5.21 -10.52 -7.66
CA GLN A 73 5.44 -10.29 -9.08
C GLN A 73 4.62 -11.30 -9.89
N LYS A 74 3.31 -11.08 -10.00
CA LYS A 74 2.49 -11.90 -10.87
C LYS A 74 2.64 -11.47 -12.33
N THR A 75 3.45 -12.23 -13.07
CA THR A 75 3.51 -12.26 -14.54
C THR A 75 2.14 -12.44 -15.21
N SER A 76 1.11 -12.92 -14.51
CA SER A 76 -0.25 -13.08 -15.05
C SER A 76 -0.98 -11.75 -15.35
N TRP A 77 -0.49 -10.60 -14.87
CA TRP A 77 -1.05 -9.28 -15.19
C TRP A 77 -0.53 -8.69 -16.52
N GLU A 78 0.42 -9.36 -17.19
CA GLU A 78 0.89 -8.97 -18.54
C GLU A 78 -0.25 -8.80 -19.54
N TYR A 79 -1.33 -9.56 -19.38
CA TYR A 79 -2.54 -9.42 -20.19
C TYR A 79 -3.18 -8.02 -20.08
N TYR A 80 -3.18 -7.43 -18.88
CA TYR A 80 -3.76 -6.10 -18.66
C TYR A 80 -2.88 -5.00 -19.27
N PHE A 81 -1.56 -5.05 -19.06
CA PHE A 81 -0.63 -4.04 -19.58
C PHE A 81 -0.38 -4.17 -21.10
N SER A 82 -0.41 -5.38 -21.65
CA SER A 82 -0.31 -5.59 -23.11
C SER A 82 -1.53 -5.04 -23.87
N ALA A 83 -2.69 -4.93 -23.23
CA ALA A 83 -3.90 -4.38 -23.84
C ALA A 83 -3.85 -2.85 -24.03
N PHE A 84 -3.03 -2.13 -23.23
CA PHE A 84 -2.92 -0.66 -23.28
C PHE A 84 -1.70 -0.15 -24.05
N ASN A 85 -0.82 -1.03 -24.52
CA ASN A 85 0.36 -0.69 -25.35
C ASN A 85 0.08 -0.82 -26.86
N LYS A 86 -1.06 -0.32 -27.35
CA LYS A 86 -1.37 -0.24 -28.79
C LYS A 86 -1.33 1.19 -29.31
#